data_AF-A0A3D1I7U4-F1
#
_entry.id   AF-A0A3D1I7U4-F1
#
_cell.length_a   1.000
_cell.length_b   1.000
_cell.length_c   1.000
_cell.angle_alpha   90.00
_cell.angle_beta   90.00
_cell.angle_gamma   90.00
#
_symmetry.space_group_name_H-M   'P 1'
#
loop_
_entity.id
_entity.type
_entity.pdbx_description
1 polymer ?
#
loop_
_entity_poly.entity_id
_entity_poly.type
_entity_poly.pdbx_seq_one_letter_code
_entity_poly.pdbx_strand_id
1 'polypeptide(L)'
;MLAGLTLLLLGSARFEPLQELLQDPALKGAIVSVAVANDRGELLLANAESTRVMPASNLKLFTVAYALHRLGPDFRYRTRFFKVGGEIWVDAPGDPTLDSEKLAAVGKRLGVGRRTRIRVAQAYAPGVPQGWNHGYLTARYAAQIEAWSVDRGGFEVWADSKGVSLRSPSCGVRLIYLPDEKPLRVSYDLQGRTVTVRGALPKESQRVISLASPDPSEAACRALG
;
A
#
# COMPACT_ATOMS: atom_id res chain seq x y z
N MET A 1 12.38 71.81 8.18
CA MET A 1 12.57 70.85 9.30
C MET A 1 11.28 70.07 9.48
N LEU A 2 11.30 68.78 9.15
CA LEU A 2 10.64 67.64 9.81
C LEU A 2 10.43 66.56 8.75
N ALA A 3 11.34 65.59 8.81
CA ALA A 3 11.32 64.35 8.05
C ALA A 3 10.20 63.44 8.61
N GLY A 4 9.30 63.01 7.75
CA GLY A 4 8.40 61.88 7.98
C GLY A 4 8.87 60.71 7.12
N LEU A 5 9.82 59.92 7.63
CA LEU A 5 10.36 58.75 6.95
C LEU A 5 9.32 57.62 7.03
N THR A 6 8.53 57.44 5.97
CA THR A 6 7.68 56.27 5.79
C THR A 6 8.56 55.04 5.60
N LEU A 7 8.72 54.25 6.65
CA LEU A 7 9.45 52.99 6.61
C LEU A 7 8.61 51.93 5.89
N LEU A 8 8.80 51.79 4.58
CA LEU A 8 8.40 50.62 3.81
C LEU A 8 9.23 49.42 4.29
N LEU A 9 8.65 48.61 5.19
CA LEU A 9 9.13 47.27 5.52
C LEU A 9 8.77 46.31 4.37
N LEU A 10 9.48 46.45 3.25
CA LEU A 10 9.51 45.46 2.17
C LEU A 10 10.64 44.46 2.44
N GLY A 11 10.27 43.18 2.55
CA GLY A 11 11.06 42.05 2.06
C GLY A 11 12.47 41.88 2.60
N SER A 12 12.61 41.17 3.71
CA SER A 12 13.77 40.27 3.96
C SER A 12 13.56 39.51 5.26
N ALA A 13 12.64 38.54 5.25
CA ALA A 13 12.91 37.36 6.09
C ALA A 13 14.19 36.74 5.51
N ARG A 14 15.33 37.02 6.14
CA ARG A 14 16.63 36.49 5.71
C ARG A 14 16.55 34.96 5.76
N PHE A 15 16.63 34.33 4.60
CA PHE A 15 16.52 32.89 4.42
C PHE A 15 17.80 32.12 4.79
N GLU A 16 18.58 32.63 5.76
CA GLU A 16 19.75 31.93 6.29
C GLU A 16 19.45 30.53 6.87
N PRO A 17 18.26 30.24 7.44
CA PRO A 17 17.99 28.90 7.98
C PRO A 17 18.08 27.77 6.95
N LEU A 18 17.72 28.00 5.68
CA LEU A 18 17.76 26.91 4.69
C LEU A 18 19.21 26.50 4.39
N GLN A 19 20.11 27.46 4.22
CA GLN A 19 21.48 27.13 3.85
C GLN A 19 22.22 26.46 5.00
N GLU A 20 21.95 26.85 6.25
CA GLU A 20 22.45 26.16 7.43
C GLU A 20 21.92 24.71 7.50
N LEU A 21 20.62 24.49 7.27
CA LEU A 21 20.04 23.14 7.24
C LEU A 21 20.65 22.26 6.14
N LEU A 22 20.96 22.85 4.98
CA LEU A 22 21.60 22.12 3.88
C LEU A 22 23.05 21.73 4.17
N GLN A 23 23.70 22.33 5.17
CA GLN A 23 25.05 21.93 5.63
C GLN A 23 25.03 20.79 6.64
N ASP A 24 23.86 20.23 6.99
CA ASP A 24 23.80 19.08 7.90
C ASP A 24 24.68 17.94 7.38
N PRO A 25 25.64 17.41 8.18
CA PRO A 25 26.48 16.29 7.80
C PRO A 25 25.71 15.06 7.30
N ALA A 26 24.46 14.87 7.72
CA ALA A 26 23.58 13.80 7.24
C ALA A 26 23.21 13.93 5.75
N LEU A 27 23.30 15.13 5.18
CA LEU A 27 23.02 15.42 3.77
C LEU A 27 24.28 15.34 2.89
N LYS A 28 25.43 14.98 3.45
CA LYS A 28 26.69 14.89 2.70
C LYS A 28 26.57 13.93 1.51
N GLY A 29 26.70 14.46 0.30
CA GLY A 29 26.60 13.71 -0.95
C GLY A 29 25.18 13.51 -1.47
N ALA A 30 24.16 13.99 -0.76
CA ALA A 30 22.78 13.97 -1.23
C ALA A 30 22.52 15.11 -2.24
N ILE A 31 21.61 14.85 -3.18
CA ILE A 31 20.99 15.90 -3.98
C ILE A 31 19.71 16.31 -3.25
N VAL A 32 19.67 17.56 -2.77
CA VAL A 32 18.50 18.10 -2.05
C VAL A 32 17.84 19.15 -2.93
N SER A 33 16.57 18.92 -3.28
CA SER A 33 15.76 19.87 -4.03
C SER A 33 14.66 20.41 -3.12
N VAL A 34 14.56 21.74 -3.00
CA VAL A 34 13.58 22.43 -2.16
C VAL A 34 12.93 23.54 -2.98
N ALA A 35 11.61 23.63 -2.88
CA ALA A 35 10.83 24.75 -3.39
C ALA A 35 9.71 25.06 -2.39
N VAL A 36 9.60 26.33 -1.99
CA VAL A 36 8.48 26.83 -1.18
C VAL A 36 7.88 28.00 -1.94
N ALA A 37 6.58 27.94 -2.20
CA ALA A 37 5.84 28.99 -2.87
C ALA A 37 4.69 29.49 -1.98
N ASN A 38 4.25 30.73 -2.21
CA ASN A 38 2.98 31.21 -1.64
C ASN A 38 1.77 30.69 -2.43
N ASP A 39 0.57 31.10 -2.01
CA ASP A 39 -0.70 30.76 -2.65
C ASP A 39 -0.85 31.30 -4.09
N ARG A 40 -0.07 32.32 -4.45
CA ARG A 40 0.02 32.86 -5.82
C ARG A 40 1.01 32.11 -6.70
N GLY A 41 1.74 31.13 -6.13
CA GLY A 41 2.77 30.37 -6.82
C GLY A 41 4.13 31.09 -6.92
N GLU A 42 4.30 32.23 -6.24
CA GLU A 42 5.57 32.93 -6.19
C GLU A 42 6.53 32.17 -5.28
N LEU A 43 7.72 31.84 -5.79
CA LEU A 43 8.75 31.16 -5.02
C LEU A 43 9.26 32.09 -3.90
N LEU A 44 9.10 31.64 -2.67
CA LEU A 44 9.65 32.27 -1.47
C LEU A 44 11.04 31.71 -1.17
N LEU A 45 11.24 30.41 -1.43
CA LEU A 45 12.49 29.69 -1.21
C LEU A 45 12.72 28.67 -2.34
N ALA A 46 13.97 28.54 -2.77
CA ALA A 46 14.36 27.53 -3.75
C ALA A 46 15.80 27.06 -3.50
N ASN A 47 16.03 25.78 -3.68
CA ASN A 47 17.35 25.17 -3.80
C ASN A 47 17.26 24.04 -4.82
N ALA A 48 17.94 24.18 -5.97
CA ALA A 48 17.96 23.16 -7.02
C ALA A 48 16.54 22.66 -7.40
N GLU A 49 15.55 23.56 -7.41
CA GLU A 49 14.12 23.28 -7.58
C GLU A 49 13.78 22.64 -8.94
N SER A 50 14.59 22.91 -9.96
CA SER A 50 14.46 22.31 -11.29
C SER A 50 15.11 20.93 -11.42
N THR A 51 15.78 20.44 -10.37
CA THR A 51 16.49 19.15 -10.40
C THR A 51 15.52 18.00 -10.24
N ARG A 52 15.54 17.04 -11.18
CA ARG A 52 14.76 15.82 -11.06
C ARG A 52 15.33 14.91 -9.98
N VAL A 53 14.49 14.53 -9.02
CA VAL A 53 14.82 13.59 -7.94
C VAL A 53 13.82 12.44 -7.93
N MET A 54 14.17 11.33 -7.27
CA MET A 54 13.24 10.23 -7.04
C MET A 54 12.19 10.66 -6.01
N PRO A 55 10.90 10.75 -6.37
CA PRO A 55 9.89 11.33 -5.48
C PRO A 55 9.47 10.38 -4.35
N ALA A 56 9.84 9.10 -4.40
CA ALA A 56 9.32 8.06 -3.53
C ALA A 56 7.78 8.16 -3.41
N SER A 57 7.24 8.15 -2.18
CA SER A 57 5.80 8.25 -1.97
C SER A 57 5.18 9.61 -2.30
N ASN A 58 5.97 10.66 -2.57
CA ASN A 58 5.43 11.97 -2.98
C ASN A 58 4.76 11.88 -4.36
N LEU A 59 5.09 10.87 -5.17
CA LEU A 59 4.40 10.60 -6.44
C LEU A 59 2.88 10.40 -6.26
N LYS A 60 2.44 9.96 -5.07
CA LYS A 60 1.02 9.79 -4.73
C LYS A 60 0.22 11.09 -4.90
N LEU A 61 0.83 12.27 -4.73
CA LEU A 61 0.16 13.56 -4.94
C LEU A 61 -0.34 13.69 -6.38
N PHE A 62 0.50 13.36 -7.37
CA PHE A 62 0.13 13.38 -8.78
C PHE A 62 -0.90 12.29 -9.11
N THR A 63 -0.72 11.08 -8.57
CA THR A 63 -1.68 9.99 -8.78
C THR A 63 -3.07 10.33 -8.25
N VAL A 64 -3.16 10.90 -7.04
CA VAL A 64 -4.43 11.31 -6.43
C VAL A 64 -5.05 12.49 -7.19
N ALA A 65 -4.27 13.49 -7.56
CA ALA A 65 -4.76 14.62 -8.37
C ALA A 65 -5.34 14.14 -9.71
N TYR A 66 -4.64 13.24 -10.41
CA TYR A 66 -5.13 12.64 -11.65
C TYR A 66 -6.41 11.81 -11.44
N ALA A 67 -6.46 11.00 -10.38
CA ALA A 67 -7.64 10.21 -10.05
C ALA A 67 -8.86 11.10 -9.74
N LEU A 68 -8.69 12.15 -8.94
CA LEU A 68 -9.75 13.11 -8.65
C LEU A 68 -10.22 13.85 -9.91
N HIS A 69 -9.29 14.27 -10.77
CA HIS A 69 -9.63 14.94 -12.03
C HIS A 69 -10.40 14.03 -13.00
N ARG A 70 -10.02 12.75 -13.11
CA ARG A 70 -10.61 11.81 -14.07
C ARG A 70 -11.89 11.13 -13.58
N LEU A 71 -11.95 10.80 -12.30
CA LEU A 71 -13.03 10.01 -11.71
C LEU A 71 -14.03 10.89 -10.94
N GLY A 72 -13.57 12.02 -10.39
CA GLY A 72 -14.33 12.83 -9.45
C GLY A 72 -14.30 12.28 -8.01
N PRO A 73 -14.59 13.11 -7.00
CA PRO A 73 -14.58 12.71 -5.59
C PRO A 73 -15.69 11.70 -5.22
N ASP A 74 -16.77 11.68 -6.00
CA ASP A 74 -17.93 10.82 -5.77
C ASP A 74 -17.84 9.46 -6.46
N PHE A 75 -16.74 9.19 -7.17
CA PHE A 75 -16.54 7.90 -7.81
C PHE A 75 -16.61 6.75 -6.81
N ARG A 76 -17.30 5.67 -7.18
CA ARG A 76 -17.37 4.43 -6.41
C ARG A 76 -17.16 3.26 -7.36
N TYR A 77 -16.27 2.35 -6.98
CA TYR A 77 -16.13 1.08 -7.68
C TYR A 77 -17.42 0.26 -7.59
N ARG A 78 -17.69 -0.54 -8.62
CA ARG A 78 -18.85 -1.44 -8.68
C ARG A 78 -18.40 -2.82 -9.17
N THR A 79 -18.03 -3.67 -8.24
CA THR A 79 -17.76 -5.09 -8.52
C THR A 79 -19.09 -5.82 -8.66
N ARG A 80 -19.30 -6.50 -9.79
CA ARG A 80 -20.58 -7.17 -10.10
C ARG A 80 -20.42 -8.68 -10.13
N PHE A 81 -21.42 -9.39 -9.62
CA PHE A 81 -21.44 -10.84 -9.56
C PHE A 81 -22.69 -11.37 -10.24
N PHE A 82 -22.54 -12.40 -11.07
CA PHE A 82 -23.62 -13.02 -11.82
C PHE A 82 -23.56 -14.53 -11.65
N LYS A 83 -24.72 -15.18 -11.59
CA LYS A 83 -24.83 -16.65 -11.59
C LYS A 83 -25.31 -17.10 -12.97
N VAL A 84 -24.48 -17.87 -13.66
CA VAL A 84 -24.74 -18.32 -15.05
C VAL A 84 -24.46 -19.82 -15.15
N GLY A 85 -25.49 -20.63 -15.37
CA GLY A 85 -25.33 -22.07 -15.62
C GLY A 85 -24.57 -22.84 -14.52
N GLY A 86 -24.68 -22.42 -13.25
CA GLY A 86 -23.97 -23.01 -12.11
C GLY A 86 -22.58 -22.41 -11.83
N GLU A 87 -22.11 -21.49 -12.67
CA GLU A 87 -20.88 -20.73 -12.49
C GLU A 87 -21.16 -19.36 -11.87
N ILE A 88 -20.13 -18.77 -11.26
CA ILE A 88 -20.13 -17.36 -10.88
C ILE A 88 -19.25 -16.58 -11.84
N TRP A 89 -19.81 -15.52 -12.42
CA TRP A 89 -19.09 -14.55 -13.21
C TRP A 89 -18.90 -13.28 -12.40
N VAL A 90 -17.69 -12.75 -12.37
CA VAL A 90 -17.30 -11.55 -11.65
C VAL A 90 -16.79 -10.54 -12.66
N ASP A 91 -17.34 -9.34 -12.62
CA ASP A 91 -16.78 -8.18 -13.30
C ASP A 91 -16.08 -7.30 -12.24
N ALA A 92 -14.75 -7.26 -12.33
CA ALA A 92 -13.86 -6.68 -11.33
C ALA A 92 -13.14 -5.45 -11.90
N PRO A 93 -13.64 -4.23 -11.62
CA PRO A 93 -13.05 -2.99 -12.13
C PRO A 93 -11.82 -2.51 -11.34
N GLY A 94 -11.41 -3.20 -10.28
CA GLY A 94 -10.30 -2.77 -9.43
C GLY A 94 -10.67 -2.14 -8.10
N ASP A 95 -11.74 -2.61 -7.44
CA ASP A 95 -12.15 -2.10 -6.11
C ASP A 95 -11.08 -2.42 -5.04
N PRO A 96 -10.36 -1.42 -4.51
CA PRO A 96 -9.30 -1.65 -3.53
C PRO A 96 -9.84 -1.86 -2.10
N THR A 97 -11.17 -1.88 -1.91
CA THR A 97 -11.84 -1.94 -0.60
C THR A 97 -12.51 -3.29 -0.30
N LEU A 98 -12.36 -4.27 -1.20
CA LEU A 98 -12.79 -5.64 -0.98
C LEU A 98 -11.97 -6.28 0.14
N ASP A 99 -12.66 -6.90 1.08
CA ASP A 99 -12.08 -7.68 2.17
C ASP A 99 -12.68 -9.09 2.17
N SER A 100 -11.98 -10.01 2.84
CA SER A 100 -12.35 -11.43 2.82
C SER A 100 -13.74 -11.69 3.42
N GLU A 101 -14.18 -10.88 4.39
CA GLU A 101 -15.49 -11.02 5.03
C GLU A 101 -16.63 -10.65 4.07
N LYS A 102 -16.50 -9.54 3.35
CA LYS A 102 -17.48 -9.14 2.31
C LYS A 102 -17.58 -10.18 1.21
N LEU A 103 -16.45 -10.69 0.73
CA LEU A 103 -16.45 -11.72 -0.32
C LEU A 103 -17.08 -13.02 0.18
N ALA A 104 -16.79 -13.46 1.41
CA ALA A 104 -17.42 -14.65 1.98
C ALA A 104 -18.95 -14.49 2.11
N ALA A 105 -19.42 -13.30 2.48
CA ALA A 105 -20.85 -12.99 2.54
C ALA A 105 -21.52 -13.05 1.15
N VAL A 106 -20.87 -12.50 0.12
CA VAL A 106 -21.33 -12.61 -1.28
C VAL A 106 -21.36 -14.08 -1.72
N GLY A 107 -20.31 -14.83 -1.41
CA GLY A 107 -20.19 -16.26 -1.68
C GLY A 107 -21.36 -17.06 -1.13
N LYS A 108 -21.65 -16.87 0.16
CA LYS A 108 -22.79 -17.48 0.84
C LYS A 108 -24.12 -17.13 0.17
N ARG A 109 -24.32 -15.86 -0.22
CA ARG A 109 -25.54 -15.41 -0.90
C ARG A 109 -25.73 -16.04 -2.27
N LEU A 110 -24.64 -16.26 -3.02
CA LEU A 110 -24.68 -16.86 -4.35
C LEU A 110 -24.70 -18.40 -4.34
N GLY A 111 -24.45 -18.99 -3.16
CA GLY A 111 -24.31 -20.43 -2.99
C GLY A 111 -23.04 -20.96 -3.66
N VAL A 112 -21.94 -20.21 -3.53
CA VAL A 112 -20.61 -20.67 -3.95
C VAL A 112 -20.19 -21.81 -3.04
N GLY A 113 -19.69 -22.88 -3.64
CA GLY A 113 -19.07 -23.96 -2.91
C GLY A 113 -17.82 -24.46 -3.63
N ARG A 114 -17.17 -25.46 -3.04
CA ARG A 114 -15.83 -25.95 -3.43
C ARG A 114 -15.64 -26.32 -4.91
N ARG A 115 -16.72 -26.61 -5.65
CA ARG A 115 -16.68 -27.00 -7.07
C ARG A 115 -17.26 -25.93 -8.00
N THR A 116 -17.73 -24.81 -7.47
CA THR A 116 -18.28 -23.71 -8.24
C THR A 116 -17.15 -23.09 -9.07
N ARG A 117 -17.33 -23.03 -10.38
CA ARG A 117 -16.38 -22.33 -11.26
C ARG A 117 -16.61 -20.83 -11.12
N ILE A 118 -15.53 -20.09 -10.86
CA ILE A 118 -15.54 -18.63 -10.81
C ILE A 118 -14.78 -18.12 -12.05
N ARG A 119 -15.43 -17.26 -12.83
CA ARG A 119 -14.84 -16.58 -13.99
C ARG A 119 -14.76 -15.10 -13.69
N VAL A 120 -13.58 -14.52 -13.83
CA VAL A 120 -13.34 -13.12 -13.47
C VAL A 120 -12.91 -12.35 -14.71
N ALA A 121 -13.67 -11.32 -15.06
CA ALA A 121 -13.26 -10.28 -15.98
C ALA A 121 -12.54 -9.19 -15.17
N GLN A 122 -11.22 -9.08 -15.34
CA GLN A 122 -10.40 -8.08 -14.67
C GLN A 122 -10.13 -6.89 -15.60
N ALA A 123 -10.33 -5.66 -15.11
CA ALA A 123 -9.99 -4.47 -15.88
C ALA A 123 -8.48 -4.33 -16.15
N TYR A 124 -7.64 -4.89 -15.26
CA TYR A 124 -6.18 -4.92 -15.38
C TYR A 124 -5.60 -6.05 -14.49
N ALA A 125 -4.44 -6.58 -14.86
CA ALA A 125 -3.68 -7.54 -14.06
C ALA A 125 -2.17 -7.50 -14.38
N PRO A 126 -1.47 -6.37 -14.14
CA PRO A 126 -0.04 -6.25 -14.43
C PRO A 126 0.85 -7.11 -13.51
N GLY A 127 0.35 -7.62 -12.39
CA GLY A 127 1.13 -8.44 -11.47
C GLY A 127 2.20 -7.62 -10.76
N VAL A 128 3.47 -8.01 -10.87
CA VAL A 128 4.61 -7.26 -10.32
C VAL A 128 4.99 -6.11 -11.28
N PRO A 129 4.89 -4.85 -10.86
CA PRO A 129 5.24 -3.72 -11.71
C PRO A 129 6.71 -3.71 -12.17
N GLN A 130 6.94 -3.21 -13.38
CA GLN A 130 8.29 -3.04 -13.92
C GLN A 130 9.13 -2.12 -13.04
N GLY A 131 10.39 -2.50 -12.81
CA GLY A 131 11.34 -1.73 -11.99
C GLY A 131 11.25 -2.01 -10.49
N TRP A 132 10.33 -2.88 -10.06
CA TRP A 132 10.29 -3.31 -8.67
C TRP A 132 11.43 -4.29 -8.33
N ASN A 133 11.97 -4.15 -7.12
CA ASN A 133 13.02 -5.02 -6.61
C ASN A 133 12.40 -6.30 -6.03
N HIS A 134 12.87 -7.45 -6.49
CA HIS A 134 12.40 -8.76 -6.04
C HIS A 134 12.61 -8.98 -4.52
N GLY A 135 13.61 -8.32 -3.93
CA GLY A 135 13.94 -8.46 -2.50
C GLY A 135 12.88 -7.96 -1.53
N TYR A 136 11.93 -7.14 -1.97
CA TYR A 136 10.85 -6.64 -1.10
C TYR A 136 9.45 -7.16 -1.45
N LEU A 137 9.31 -8.07 -2.42
CA LEU A 137 7.98 -8.52 -2.90
C LEU A 137 7.18 -9.27 -1.83
N THR A 138 7.81 -9.68 -0.74
CA THR A 138 7.14 -10.24 0.44
C THR A 138 6.44 -9.19 1.30
N ALA A 139 6.84 -7.92 1.18
CA ALA A 139 6.26 -6.83 1.95
C ALA A 139 4.91 -6.39 1.36
N ARG A 140 3.94 -6.10 2.22
CA ARG A 140 2.57 -5.73 1.79
C ARG A 140 2.51 -4.53 0.83
N TYR A 141 3.40 -3.55 0.98
CA TYR A 141 3.44 -2.39 0.07
C TYR A 141 3.87 -2.77 -1.36
N ALA A 142 4.42 -3.96 -1.53
CA ALA A 142 4.86 -4.53 -2.79
C ALA A 142 3.98 -5.72 -3.23
N ALA A 143 2.73 -5.77 -2.77
CA ALA A 143 1.76 -6.74 -3.25
C ALA A 143 1.55 -6.61 -4.77
N GLN A 144 1.29 -7.75 -5.42
CA GLN A 144 0.95 -7.78 -6.84
C GLN A 144 -0.30 -6.94 -7.12
N ILE A 145 -0.33 -6.30 -8.29
CA ILE A 145 -1.41 -5.39 -8.68
C ILE A 145 -2.34 -6.09 -9.67
N GLU A 146 -3.57 -6.28 -9.24
CA GLU A 146 -4.65 -6.94 -9.99
C GLU A 146 -5.99 -6.27 -9.69
N ALA A 147 -6.91 -6.24 -10.67
CA ALA A 147 -8.22 -5.63 -10.48
C ALA A 147 -9.14 -6.48 -9.59
N TRP A 148 -8.92 -7.79 -9.55
CA TRP A 148 -9.55 -8.71 -8.62
C TRP A 148 -8.58 -9.01 -7.48
N SER A 149 -8.73 -8.28 -6.37
CA SER A 149 -7.92 -8.47 -5.18
C SER A 149 -8.76 -8.36 -3.92
N VAL A 150 -8.25 -8.92 -2.83
CA VAL A 150 -8.89 -8.90 -1.52
C VAL A 150 -7.87 -8.45 -0.48
N ASP A 151 -8.35 -7.83 0.60
CA ASP A 151 -7.53 -7.42 1.75
C ASP A 151 -6.33 -6.58 1.32
N ARG A 152 -6.53 -5.70 0.33
CA ARG A 152 -5.48 -4.85 -0.26
C ARG A 152 -4.25 -5.64 -0.73
N GLY A 153 -4.47 -6.85 -1.26
CA GLY A 153 -3.43 -7.71 -1.81
C GLY A 153 -2.48 -8.28 -0.75
N GLY A 154 -2.85 -8.27 0.53
CA GLY A 154 -1.97 -8.72 1.61
C GLY A 154 -2.69 -9.46 2.71
N PHE A 155 -1.91 -9.99 3.64
CA PHE A 155 -2.38 -10.66 4.84
C PHE A 155 -1.51 -10.27 6.04
N GLU A 156 -1.93 -10.64 7.24
CA GLU A 156 -1.18 -10.33 8.45
C GLU A 156 -0.87 -11.60 9.24
N VAL A 157 0.32 -11.61 9.84
CA VAL A 157 0.72 -12.61 10.83
C VAL A 157 0.53 -12.01 12.21
N TRP A 158 -0.20 -12.72 13.06
CA TRP A 158 -0.46 -12.35 14.44
C TRP A 158 0.09 -13.41 15.37
N ALA A 159 0.50 -12.98 16.57
CA ALA A 159 0.95 -13.88 17.63
C ALA A 159 0.32 -13.48 18.96
N ASP A 160 0.02 -14.47 19.78
CA ASP A 160 -0.46 -14.34 21.15
C ASP A 160 0.09 -15.50 22.01
N SER A 161 -0.35 -15.59 23.26
CA SER A 161 0.10 -16.62 24.20
C SER A 161 -0.26 -18.05 23.79
N LYS A 162 -1.18 -18.25 22.84
CA LYS A 162 -1.63 -19.56 22.35
C LYS A 162 -0.90 -19.99 21.08
N GLY A 163 -0.35 -19.05 20.31
CA GLY A 163 0.41 -19.37 19.10
C GLY A 163 0.43 -18.24 18.08
N VAL A 164 0.58 -18.64 16.82
CA VAL A 164 0.58 -17.73 15.67
C VAL A 164 -0.64 -18.00 14.79
N SER A 165 -1.17 -16.96 14.16
CA SER A 165 -2.31 -17.05 13.26
C SER A 165 -2.19 -16.10 12.09
N LEU A 166 -2.93 -16.40 11.02
CA LEU A 166 -3.12 -15.49 9.89
C LEU A 166 -4.41 -14.70 10.07
N ARG A 167 -4.39 -13.43 9.70
CA ARG A 167 -5.59 -12.67 9.33
C ARG A 167 -5.61 -12.60 7.81
N SER A 168 -6.75 -12.95 7.22
CA SER A 168 -6.93 -13.34 5.81
C SER A 168 -6.44 -14.75 5.48
N PRO A 169 -7.07 -15.82 6.06
CA PRO A 169 -6.68 -17.21 5.78
C PRO A 169 -6.88 -17.63 4.31
N SER A 170 -7.62 -16.83 3.54
CA SER A 170 -7.79 -16.95 2.09
C SER A 170 -6.49 -16.74 1.30
N CYS A 171 -5.43 -16.16 1.88
CA CYS A 171 -4.16 -15.88 1.18
C CYS A 171 -3.40 -17.12 0.68
N GLY A 172 -3.81 -18.33 1.07
CA GLY A 172 -3.27 -19.57 0.51
C GLY A 172 -1.81 -19.84 0.90
N VAL A 173 -1.34 -19.30 2.03
CA VAL A 173 -0.01 -19.56 2.59
C VAL A 173 -0.08 -20.58 3.72
N ARG A 174 0.96 -21.41 3.83
CA ARG A 174 1.19 -22.29 4.97
C ARG A 174 1.93 -21.52 6.06
N LEU A 175 1.36 -21.47 7.26
CA LEU A 175 2.00 -20.88 8.44
C LEU A 175 2.68 -21.97 9.27
N ILE A 176 3.98 -21.80 9.52
CA ILE A 176 4.79 -22.69 10.36
C ILE A 176 5.29 -21.88 11.55
N TYR A 177 5.16 -22.45 12.75
CA TYR A 177 5.71 -21.88 13.97
C TYR A 177 6.84 -22.74 14.52
N LEU A 178 7.97 -22.11 14.83
CA LEU A 178 9.15 -22.74 15.42
C LEU A 178 9.48 -22.03 16.75
N PRO A 179 9.21 -22.67 17.91
CA PRO A 179 9.53 -22.08 19.21
C PRO A 179 11.02 -21.79 19.36
N ASP A 180 11.35 -20.65 19.96
CA ASP A 180 12.72 -20.20 20.26
C ASP A 180 12.64 -19.19 21.43
N GLU A 181 13.73 -18.96 22.15
CA GLU A 181 13.79 -17.98 23.25
C GLU A 181 14.00 -16.54 22.74
N LYS A 182 14.41 -16.40 21.48
CA LYS A 182 14.67 -15.10 20.84
C LYS A 182 13.39 -14.36 20.46
N PRO A 183 13.45 -13.03 20.23
CA PRO A 183 12.33 -12.27 19.69
C PRO A 183 11.80 -12.86 18.37
N LEU A 184 10.51 -12.65 18.12
CA LEU A 184 9.83 -13.12 16.91
C LEU A 184 10.52 -12.61 15.65
N ARG A 185 10.77 -13.53 14.73
CA ARG A 185 11.31 -13.30 13.40
C ARG A 185 10.44 -14.03 12.40
N VAL A 186 10.23 -13.42 11.25
CA VAL A 186 9.42 -13.97 10.17
C VAL A 186 10.27 -14.12 8.92
N SER A 187 10.25 -15.30 8.32
CA SER A 187 10.70 -15.52 6.95
C SER A 187 9.50 -15.89 6.09
N TYR A 188 9.49 -15.39 4.86
CA TYR A 188 8.44 -15.67 3.90
C TYR A 188 9.05 -16.14 2.59
N ASP A 189 8.83 -17.41 2.27
CA ASP A 189 9.06 -17.97 0.94
C ASP A 189 7.81 -17.74 0.10
N LEU A 190 7.88 -16.72 -0.77
CA LEU A 190 6.79 -16.31 -1.66
C LEU A 190 6.43 -17.42 -2.65
N GLN A 191 7.42 -18.13 -3.20
CA GLN A 191 7.23 -19.16 -4.22
C GLN A 191 6.71 -20.46 -3.61
N GLY A 192 7.30 -20.91 -2.50
CA GLY A 192 6.83 -22.05 -1.72
C GLY A 192 5.61 -21.75 -0.85
N ARG A 193 5.07 -20.52 -0.91
CA ARG A 193 3.90 -20.03 -0.18
C ARG A 193 3.93 -20.41 1.31
N THR A 194 5.09 -20.26 1.93
CA THR A 194 5.31 -20.68 3.33
C THR A 194 5.84 -19.52 4.16
N VAL A 195 5.12 -19.20 5.22
CA VAL A 195 5.55 -18.23 6.24
C VAL A 195 6.04 -19.00 7.45
N THR A 196 7.29 -18.78 7.84
CA THR A 196 7.85 -19.34 9.06
C THR A 196 7.99 -18.25 10.11
N VAL A 197 7.37 -18.45 11.26
CA VAL A 197 7.51 -17.59 12.43
C VAL A 197 8.38 -18.33 13.45
N ARG A 198 9.46 -17.70 13.91
CA ARG A 198 10.36 -18.25 14.91
C ARG A 198 10.57 -17.27 16.05
N GLY A 199 10.44 -17.71 17.30
CA GLY A 199 10.68 -16.85 18.47
C GLY A 199 9.71 -17.10 19.61
N ALA A 200 9.91 -16.38 20.71
CA ALA A 200 9.07 -16.45 21.90
C ALA A 200 7.70 -15.78 21.65
N LEU A 201 6.63 -16.44 22.07
CA LEU A 201 5.27 -15.89 21.94
C LEU A 201 5.06 -14.71 22.90
N PRO A 202 4.35 -13.66 22.45
CA PRO A 202 3.98 -12.56 23.32
C PRO A 202 2.83 -12.97 24.26
N LYS A 203 2.69 -12.26 25.39
CA LYS A 203 1.58 -12.47 26.31
C LYS A 203 0.25 -11.98 25.73
N GLU A 204 0.28 -10.80 25.12
CA GLU A 204 -0.87 -10.16 24.50
C GLU A 204 -0.88 -10.38 22.99
N SER A 205 -2.08 -10.34 22.40
CA SER A 205 -2.23 -10.47 20.96
C SER A 205 -1.69 -9.24 20.27
N GLN A 206 -0.76 -9.46 19.33
CA GLN A 206 -0.19 -8.39 18.53
C GLN A 206 0.05 -8.83 17.09
N ARG A 207 0.01 -7.85 16.18
CA ARG A 207 0.43 -8.05 14.80
C ARG A 207 1.95 -8.12 14.75
N VAL A 208 2.47 -9.21 14.19
CA VAL A 208 3.90 -9.42 13.99
C VAL A 208 4.37 -8.73 12.71
N ILE A 209 3.67 -8.95 11.61
CA ILE A 209 4.03 -8.39 10.29
C ILE A 209 2.83 -8.38 9.34
N SER A 210 2.88 -7.47 8.35
CA SER A 210 2.00 -7.47 7.18
C SER A 210 2.77 -7.90 5.95
N LEU A 211 2.26 -8.91 5.23
CA LEU A 211 2.91 -9.51 4.07
C LEU A 211 2.03 -9.37 2.83
N ALA A 212 2.67 -9.40 1.65
CA ALA A 212 1.97 -9.49 0.38
C ALA A 212 1.34 -10.87 0.21
N SER A 213 0.13 -10.94 -0.36
CA SER A 213 -0.47 -12.19 -0.83
C SER A 213 0.40 -12.74 -1.97
N PRO A 214 0.65 -14.06 -2.02
CA PRO A 214 1.37 -14.65 -3.15
C PRO A 214 0.59 -14.49 -4.46
N ASP A 215 -0.74 -14.46 -4.36
CA ASP A 215 -1.67 -14.31 -5.48
C ASP A 215 -2.95 -13.64 -4.97
N PRO A 216 -3.15 -12.32 -5.21
CA PRO A 216 -4.33 -11.59 -4.77
C PRO A 216 -5.64 -12.08 -5.40
N SER A 217 -5.65 -12.44 -6.69
CA SER A 217 -6.82 -12.98 -7.39
C SER A 217 -7.24 -14.34 -6.82
N GLU A 218 -6.29 -15.24 -6.60
CA GLU A 218 -6.55 -16.55 -6.01
C GLU A 218 -7.07 -16.38 -4.58
N ALA A 219 -6.49 -15.47 -3.80
CA ALA A 219 -6.97 -15.17 -2.46
C ALA A 219 -8.42 -14.64 -2.46
N ALA A 220 -8.76 -13.76 -3.41
CA ALA A 220 -10.12 -13.26 -3.56
C ALA A 220 -11.11 -14.37 -3.97
N CYS A 221 -10.70 -15.30 -4.84
CA CYS A 221 -11.48 -16.50 -5.16
C CYS A 221 -11.69 -17.41 -3.94
N ARG A 222 -10.64 -17.68 -3.16
CA ARG A 222 -10.73 -18.47 -1.92
C ARG A 222 -11.63 -17.81 -0.87
N ALA A 223 -11.63 -16.48 -0.79
CA ALA A 223 -12.51 -15.74 0.09
C ALA A 223 -13.98 -15.82 -0.36
N LEU A 224 -14.23 -15.96 -1.66
CA LEU A 224 -15.58 -16.09 -2.22
C LEU A 224 -16.20 -17.49 -1.97
N GLY A 225 -15.40 -18.54 -1.76
CA GLY A 225 -15.86 -19.90 -1.40
C GLY A 225 -15.50 -20.98 -2.43
#